data_AF-G2I1Y4-F1
#
_entry.id   AF-G2I1Y4-F1
#
_cell.length_a   1.000
_cell.length_b   1.000
_cell.length_c   1.000
_cell.angle_alpha   90.00
_cell.angle_beta   90.00
_cell.angle_gamma   90.00
#
_symmetry.space_group_name_H-M   'P 1'
#
loop_
_entity.id
_entity.type
_entity.pdbx_description
1 polymer ?
#
loop_
_entity_poly.entity_id
_entity_poly.type
_entity_poly.pdbx_seq_one_letter_code
_entity_poly.pdbx_strand_id
1 'polypeptide(L)'
;MSVDPDSTIDLSNAYHITRMPNLAYMASAGYPFTTYADLSRSAMVLPDHPNGTIISAYLDLMGFMGATTWYPVSGLDIVSADHVNDVADRNLIVLSTLSDSGEVSSLLSNSSYQISDGRLHMGIRSTLRGVWNIFQDPMAAINNTHPTEVETTLSGGVGAMVEAESPLSSGKTVLALLSADGQGLDNLVQILGQRKNQAKIQGDLVLAHGDDLTSYRSSPVYTVGTLPMWLMPDWYMHNHPVRVIVVGLFGCLLIVAVLVRALLRHALFRRRQLQEERQKS
;
A
#
# COMPACT_ATOMS: atom_id res chain seq x y z
N MET A 1 -29.94 13.55 -20.39
CA MET A 1 -29.56 12.42 -19.53
C MET A 1 -29.84 12.89 -18.11
N SER A 2 -30.99 12.53 -17.53
CA SER A 2 -31.36 12.90 -16.16
C SER A 2 -31.21 11.67 -15.26
N VAL A 3 -30.59 11.85 -14.11
CA VAL A 3 -30.57 10.85 -13.03
C VAL A 3 -31.84 11.04 -12.21
N ASP A 4 -32.55 9.96 -11.93
CA ASP A 4 -33.77 9.98 -11.12
C ASP A 4 -33.40 10.29 -9.64
N PRO A 5 -34.05 11.24 -8.96
CA PRO A 5 -33.76 11.57 -7.55
C PRO A 5 -33.87 10.37 -6.58
N ASP A 6 -34.62 9.32 -6.93
CA ASP A 6 -34.73 8.11 -6.11
C ASP A 6 -33.64 7.06 -6.42
N SER A 7 -32.69 7.38 -7.30
CA SER A 7 -31.57 6.50 -7.61
C SER A 7 -30.63 6.37 -6.42
N THR A 8 -30.55 5.18 -5.83
CA THR A 8 -29.60 4.87 -4.75
C THR A 8 -28.48 3.96 -5.24
N ILE A 9 -27.25 4.21 -4.77
CA ILE A 9 -26.11 3.29 -4.94
C ILE A 9 -25.86 2.64 -3.59
N ASP A 10 -25.96 1.32 -3.51
CA ASP A 10 -25.62 0.55 -2.30
C ASP A 10 -24.20 0.00 -2.40
N LEU A 11 -23.34 0.40 -1.46
CA LEU A 11 -21.95 -0.05 -1.33
C LEU A 11 -21.73 -0.89 -0.07
N SER A 12 -22.79 -1.28 0.65
CA SER A 12 -22.71 -1.96 1.95
C SER A 12 -21.94 -3.28 1.90
N ASN A 13 -21.93 -3.96 0.75
CA ASN A 13 -21.23 -5.23 0.53
C ASN A 13 -20.04 -5.09 -0.43
N ALA A 14 -19.53 -3.88 -0.63
CA ALA A 14 -18.33 -3.68 -1.44
C ALA A 14 -17.11 -4.31 -0.76
N TYR A 15 -16.32 -5.05 -1.54
CA TYR A 15 -15.04 -5.57 -1.07
C TYR A 15 -13.98 -4.47 -1.17
N HIS A 16 -13.32 -4.21 -0.04
CA HIS A 16 -12.25 -3.22 0.02
C HIS A 16 -10.93 -3.98 -0.03
N ILE A 17 -10.14 -3.72 -1.08
CA ILE A 17 -8.78 -4.19 -1.20
C ILE A 17 -7.94 -3.08 -1.81
N THR A 18 -6.75 -2.89 -1.29
CA THR A 18 -5.78 -1.98 -1.89
C THR A 18 -4.35 -2.45 -1.67
N ARG A 19 -3.44 -1.91 -2.49
CA ARG A 19 -2.00 -2.12 -2.35
C ARG A 19 -1.38 -0.91 -1.68
N MET A 20 -0.66 -1.16 -0.59
CA MET A 20 0.05 -0.17 0.21
C MET A 20 1.54 -0.51 0.23
N PRO A 21 2.45 0.39 0.59
CA PRO A 21 2.24 1.80 0.89
C PRO A 21 1.91 2.63 -0.38
N ASN A 22 1.08 3.66 -0.20
CA ASN A 22 0.74 4.67 -1.19
C ASN A 22 0.16 5.94 -0.52
N LEU A 23 1.02 6.91 -0.27
CA LEU A 23 0.72 8.20 0.36
C LEU A 23 -0.34 9.03 -0.39
N ALA A 24 -0.60 8.73 -1.67
CA ALA A 24 -1.70 9.36 -2.38
C ALA A 24 -3.07 9.05 -1.73
N TYR A 25 -3.23 7.87 -1.12
CA TYR A 25 -4.46 7.50 -0.42
C TYR A 25 -4.62 8.27 0.89
N MET A 26 -3.52 8.47 1.63
CA MET A 26 -3.46 9.36 2.78
C MET A 26 -3.81 10.80 2.40
N ALA A 27 -3.18 11.33 1.35
CA ALA A 27 -3.37 12.73 0.95
C ALA A 27 -4.76 13.03 0.39
N SER A 28 -5.39 12.09 -0.30
CA SER A 28 -6.70 12.30 -0.92
C SER A 28 -7.87 11.98 0.00
N ALA A 29 -7.72 10.99 0.87
CA ALA A 29 -8.84 10.43 1.64
C ALA A 29 -8.51 10.16 3.11
N GLY A 30 -7.29 10.41 3.60
CA GLY A 30 -6.87 10.01 4.94
C GLY A 30 -6.82 8.49 5.15
N TYR A 31 -6.90 7.71 4.07
CA TYR A 31 -6.89 6.25 4.13
C TYR A 31 -5.49 5.74 4.51
N PRO A 32 -5.36 4.67 5.32
CA PRO A 32 -6.41 3.78 5.86
C PRO A 32 -7.06 4.23 7.17
N PHE A 33 -6.65 5.36 7.72
CA PHE A 33 -7.05 5.81 9.05
C PHE A 33 -8.52 6.22 9.11
N THR A 34 -9.05 6.72 8.00
CA THR A 34 -10.45 7.14 7.81
C THR A 34 -11.39 6.02 7.36
N THR A 35 -10.95 4.76 7.38
CA THR A 35 -11.85 3.61 7.09
C THR A 35 -13.07 3.62 8.01
N TYR A 36 -12.87 4.05 9.26
CA TYR A 36 -13.94 4.38 10.20
C TYR A 36 -13.93 5.89 10.40
N ALA A 37 -15.10 6.53 10.28
CA ALA A 37 -15.22 7.99 10.24
C ALA A 37 -14.75 8.67 11.55
N ASP A 38 -14.83 7.96 12.67
CA ASP A 38 -14.38 8.36 14.00
C ASP A 38 -12.90 8.08 14.28
N LEU A 39 -12.18 7.44 13.35
CA LEU A 39 -10.81 6.94 13.48
C LEU A 39 -10.63 5.89 14.61
N SER A 40 -11.68 5.18 15.00
CA SER A 40 -11.66 4.15 16.06
C SER A 40 -10.72 2.96 15.84
N ARG A 41 -10.16 2.82 14.64
CA ARG A 41 -9.15 1.79 14.30
C ARG A 41 -7.75 2.35 14.12
N SER A 42 -7.54 3.57 14.61
CA SER A 42 -6.28 4.29 14.51
C SER A 42 -5.80 4.70 15.90
N ALA A 43 -4.50 4.86 16.05
CA ALA A 43 -3.87 5.41 17.24
C ALA A 43 -2.79 6.42 16.85
N MET A 44 -2.67 7.44 17.68
CA MET A 44 -1.68 8.50 17.59
C MET A 44 -0.53 8.21 18.53
N VAL A 45 0.69 8.18 18.00
CA VAL A 45 1.92 8.06 18.78
C VAL A 45 2.56 9.43 18.86
N LEU A 46 2.61 9.96 20.08
CA LEU A 46 3.26 11.24 20.40
C LEU A 46 4.49 10.98 21.30
N PRO A 47 5.50 11.86 21.29
CA PRO A 47 6.56 11.80 22.28
C PRO A 47 5.98 12.06 23.68
N ASP A 48 6.66 11.57 24.73
CA ASP A 48 6.22 11.72 26.13
C ASP A 48 5.99 13.18 26.56
N HIS A 49 6.74 14.09 25.95
CA HIS A 49 6.66 15.53 26.21
C HIS A 49 6.46 16.30 24.89
N PRO A 50 5.25 16.29 24.33
CA PRO A 50 4.98 16.96 23.07
C PRO A 50 5.04 18.47 23.26
N ASN A 51 5.87 19.14 22.46
CA ASN A 51 5.92 20.60 22.44
C ASN A 51 4.66 21.19 21.76
N GLY A 52 4.45 22.51 21.92
CA GLY A 52 3.28 23.18 21.36
C GLY A 52 3.13 23.02 19.84
N THR A 53 4.23 22.93 19.10
CA THR A 53 4.21 22.75 17.65
C THR A 53 3.75 21.34 17.24
N ILE A 54 4.16 20.30 17.97
CA ILE A 54 3.69 18.93 17.77
C ILE A 54 2.18 18.85 18.05
N ILE A 55 1.71 19.52 19.11
CA ILE A 55 0.28 19.59 19.42
C ILE A 55 -0.49 20.33 18.32
N SER A 56 0.03 21.44 17.79
CA SER A 56 -0.60 22.12 16.64
C SER A 56 -0.68 21.21 15.42
N ALA A 57 0.43 20.56 15.04
CA ALA A 57 0.45 19.63 13.91
C ALA A 57 -0.52 18.46 14.10
N TYR A 58 -0.63 17.93 15.33
CA TYR A 58 -1.64 16.93 15.68
C TYR A 58 -3.07 17.46 15.45
N LEU A 59 -3.40 18.64 15.98
CA LEU A 59 -4.73 19.23 15.85
C LEU A 59 -5.08 19.53 14.39
N ASP A 60 -4.12 20.04 13.61
CA ASP A 60 -4.31 20.29 12.18
C ASP A 60 -4.52 18.99 11.40
N LEU A 61 -3.79 17.92 11.75
CA LEU A 61 -3.98 16.60 11.14
C LEU A 61 -5.37 16.04 11.49
N MET A 62 -5.83 16.19 12.73
CA MET A 62 -7.18 15.78 13.13
C MET A 62 -8.25 16.61 12.44
N GLY A 63 -8.01 17.91 12.24
CA GLY A 63 -8.87 18.79 11.45
C GLY A 63 -8.96 18.33 9.99
N PHE A 64 -7.84 17.97 9.37
CA PHE A 64 -7.79 17.39 8.03
C PHE A 64 -8.57 16.07 7.94
N MET A 65 -8.36 15.15 8.89
CA MET A 65 -9.05 13.87 8.92
C MET A 65 -10.57 14.04 9.08
N GLY A 66 -11.00 14.88 10.05
CA GLY A 66 -12.41 15.15 10.28
C GLY A 66 -13.08 15.89 9.11
N ALA A 67 -12.37 16.79 8.43
CA ALA A 67 -12.87 17.44 7.22
C ALA A 67 -13.03 16.45 6.04
N THR A 68 -12.24 15.39 6.02
CA THR A 68 -12.28 14.34 4.99
C THR A 68 -13.46 13.38 5.23
N THR A 69 -13.72 13.02 6.49
CA THR A 69 -14.81 12.09 6.85
C THR A 69 -16.15 12.79 7.13
N TRP A 70 -16.15 14.12 7.26
CA TRP A 70 -17.30 14.91 7.74
C TRP A 70 -17.80 14.47 9.14
N TYR A 71 -16.92 13.87 9.93
CA TYR A 71 -17.22 13.35 11.25
C TYR A 71 -16.09 13.71 12.22
N PRO A 72 -16.37 14.10 13.48
CA PRO A 72 -15.33 14.43 14.43
C PRO A 72 -14.46 13.23 14.79
N VAL A 73 -13.16 13.44 14.94
CA VAL A 73 -12.22 12.40 15.38
C VAL A 73 -12.45 12.12 16.87
N SER A 74 -13.23 11.08 17.20
CA SER A 74 -13.62 10.75 18.58
C SER A 74 -13.16 9.38 19.06
N GLY A 75 -12.78 8.46 18.15
CA GLY A 75 -12.35 7.10 18.47
C GLY A 75 -10.84 6.88 18.45
N LEU A 76 -10.05 7.92 18.14
CA LEU A 76 -8.59 7.84 18.07
C LEU A 76 -8.00 7.68 19.48
N ASP A 77 -7.17 6.65 19.66
CA ASP A 77 -6.37 6.51 20.89
C ASP A 77 -5.08 7.34 20.79
N ILE A 78 -4.62 7.91 21.90
CA ILE A 78 -3.33 8.60 21.98
C ILE A 78 -2.43 7.82 22.94
N VAL A 79 -1.27 7.41 22.46
CA VAL A 79 -0.28 6.65 23.22
C VAL A 79 1.10 7.30 23.08
N SER A 80 1.96 7.07 24.07
CA SER A 80 3.39 7.34 23.90
C SER A 80 4.09 6.18 23.20
N ALA A 81 5.34 6.38 22.80
CA ALA A 81 6.11 5.36 22.09
C ALA A 81 6.30 4.06 22.90
N ASP A 82 6.40 4.15 24.22
CA ASP A 82 6.53 2.99 25.11
C ASP A 82 5.27 2.11 25.15
N HIS A 83 4.10 2.71 24.88
CA HIS A 83 2.79 2.06 24.94
C HIS A 83 2.24 1.65 23.56
N VAL A 84 3.05 1.70 22.51
CA VAL A 84 2.58 1.37 21.15
C VAL A 84 2.16 -0.10 21.01
N ASN A 85 2.75 -0.98 21.82
CA ASN A 85 2.34 -2.40 21.86
C ASN A 85 0.90 -2.59 22.36
N ASP A 86 0.36 -1.66 23.15
CA ASP A 86 -1.01 -1.74 23.67
C ASP A 86 -2.06 -1.48 22.57
N VAL A 87 -1.65 -0.85 21.47
CA VAL A 87 -2.47 -0.51 20.29
C VAL A 87 -1.98 -1.21 19.02
N ALA A 88 -1.31 -2.35 19.16
CA ALA A 88 -0.69 -3.09 18.05
C ALA A 88 -1.68 -3.48 16.92
N ASP A 89 -2.97 -3.62 17.22
CA ASP A 89 -4.02 -3.98 16.27
C ASP A 89 -4.62 -2.78 15.51
N ARG A 90 -4.09 -1.57 15.73
CA ARG A 90 -4.55 -0.32 15.11
C ARG A 90 -3.58 0.19 14.04
N ASN A 91 -4.05 1.05 13.16
CA ASN A 91 -3.18 1.82 12.28
C ASN A 91 -2.52 2.94 13.09
N LEU A 92 -1.22 3.13 12.95
CA LEU A 92 -0.44 4.05 13.79
C LEU A 92 -0.07 5.31 13.01
N ILE A 93 -0.34 6.47 13.58
CA ILE A 93 0.16 7.77 13.09
C ILE A 93 1.20 8.23 14.09
N VAL A 94 2.43 8.42 13.65
CA VAL A 94 3.54 8.83 14.50
C VAL A 94 3.94 10.25 14.13
N LEU A 95 3.91 11.16 15.11
CA LEU A 95 4.53 12.49 14.99
C LEU A 95 5.78 12.51 15.85
N SER A 96 6.95 12.65 15.22
CA SER A 96 8.21 12.70 15.95
C SER A 96 9.16 13.73 15.38
N THR A 97 9.93 14.33 16.27
CA THR A 97 11.13 15.06 15.87
C THR A 97 12.29 14.09 15.71
N LEU A 98 13.36 14.51 15.03
CA LEU A 98 14.57 13.70 14.91
C LEU A 98 15.26 13.45 16.26
N SER A 99 15.08 14.35 17.23
CA SER A 99 15.60 14.21 18.58
C SER A 99 15.02 12.99 19.32
N ASP A 100 13.78 12.61 19.00
CA ASP A 100 13.05 11.50 19.64
C ASP A 100 12.96 10.26 18.70
N SER A 101 13.71 10.26 17.59
CA SER A 101 13.59 9.28 16.52
C SER A 101 14.00 7.85 16.87
N GLY A 102 14.73 7.66 17.98
CA GLY A 102 15.16 6.34 18.45
C GLY A 102 13.98 5.42 18.79
N GLU A 103 12.91 6.00 19.33
CA GLU A 103 11.69 5.28 19.70
C GLU A 103 10.89 4.83 18.46
N VAL A 104 10.86 5.68 17.42
CA VAL A 104 10.09 5.47 16.18
C VAL A 104 10.79 4.54 15.18
N SER A 105 12.12 4.43 15.26
CA SER A 105 12.92 3.59 14.35
C SER A 105 12.44 2.13 14.34
N SER A 106 12.00 1.62 15.49
CA SER A 106 11.45 0.27 15.62
C SER A 106 10.15 0.05 14.82
N LEU A 107 9.29 1.07 14.74
CA LEU A 107 8.02 1.03 14.00
C LEU A 107 8.20 1.11 12.49
N LEU A 108 9.35 1.63 12.05
CA LEU A 108 9.73 1.74 10.64
C LEU A 108 10.61 0.58 10.15
N SER A 109 10.80 -0.47 10.95
CA SER A 109 11.67 -1.61 10.60
C SER A 109 11.26 -2.35 9.32
N ASN A 110 9.97 -2.31 8.98
CA ASN A 110 9.39 -2.90 7.76
C ASN A 110 9.42 -1.94 6.57
N SER A 111 9.85 -0.69 6.76
CA SER A 111 10.04 0.26 5.67
C SER A 111 11.43 0.09 5.04
N SER A 112 11.61 0.56 3.81
CA SER A 112 12.93 0.67 3.18
C SER A 112 13.77 1.82 3.75
N TYR A 113 13.24 2.58 4.72
CA TYR A 113 13.88 3.78 5.27
C TYR A 113 14.27 3.55 6.73
N GLN A 114 15.53 3.82 7.05
CA GLN A 114 16.05 3.74 8.41
C GLN A 114 16.52 5.12 8.83
N ILE A 115 16.20 5.49 10.07
CA ILE A 115 16.66 6.73 10.67
C ILE A 115 17.92 6.40 11.47
N SER A 116 19.06 6.98 11.08
CA SER A 116 20.32 6.88 11.81
C SER A 116 20.98 8.26 11.81
N ASP A 117 21.45 8.72 12.98
CA ASP A 117 22.17 9.99 13.15
C ASP A 117 21.48 11.24 12.54
N GLY A 118 20.16 11.32 12.64
CA GLY A 118 19.39 12.46 12.10
C GLY A 118 19.36 12.52 10.57
N ARG A 119 19.60 11.39 9.91
CA ARG A 119 19.52 11.24 8.46
C ARG A 119 18.55 10.11 8.12
N LEU A 120 17.75 10.31 7.07
CA LEU A 120 16.94 9.25 6.50
C LEU A 120 17.81 8.49 5.50
N HIS A 121 18.22 7.28 5.87
CA HIS A 121 18.98 6.38 5.01
C HIS A 121 18.04 5.38 4.37
N MET A 122 18.16 5.16 3.07
CA MET A 122 17.54 3.99 2.45
C MET A 122 18.33 2.74 2.87
N GLY A 123 17.69 1.84 3.61
CA GLY A 123 18.23 0.52 3.89
C GLY A 123 18.18 -0.32 2.62
N ILE A 124 19.28 -0.34 1.85
CA ILE A 124 19.39 -1.09 0.59
C ILE A 124 19.20 -2.59 0.90
N ARG A 125 17.97 -3.09 0.78
CA ARG A 125 17.68 -4.53 0.79
C ARG A 125 17.65 -5.04 -0.65
N SER A 126 18.82 -5.53 -1.07
CA SER A 126 19.05 -6.51 -2.15
C SER A 126 18.61 -6.12 -3.58
N THR A 127 19.63 -5.85 -4.40
CA THR A 127 19.60 -5.74 -5.87
C THR A 127 19.05 -6.97 -6.59
N LEU A 128 18.91 -8.11 -5.90
CA LEU A 128 18.42 -9.38 -6.47
C LEU A 128 16.88 -9.45 -6.57
N ARG A 129 16.13 -8.55 -5.91
CA ARG A 129 14.66 -8.46 -6.08
C ARG A 129 14.24 -7.58 -7.25
N GLY A 130 15.07 -6.64 -7.69
CA GLY A 130 14.79 -5.79 -8.86
C GLY A 130 14.59 -6.62 -10.13
N VAL A 131 15.41 -7.66 -10.31
CA VAL A 131 15.27 -8.61 -11.43
C VAL A 131 13.99 -9.45 -11.34
N TRP A 132 13.57 -9.86 -10.14
CA TRP A 132 12.34 -10.64 -9.95
C TRP A 132 11.08 -9.79 -10.09
N ASN A 133 11.13 -8.50 -9.74
CA ASN A 133 10.03 -7.55 -9.95
C ASN A 133 9.78 -7.27 -11.43
N ILE A 134 10.82 -7.21 -12.28
CA ILE A 134 10.68 -7.07 -13.74
C ILE A 134 9.97 -8.29 -14.35
N PHE A 135 10.25 -9.50 -13.84
CA PHE A 135 9.55 -10.72 -14.26
C PHE A 135 8.09 -10.77 -13.78
N GLN A 136 7.75 -10.10 -12.69
CA GLN A 136 6.39 -10.04 -12.19
C GLN A 136 5.58 -8.93 -12.87
N ASP A 137 6.08 -7.70 -12.95
CA ASP A 137 5.34 -6.56 -13.52
C ASP A 137 6.16 -5.86 -14.62
N PRO A 138 6.01 -6.25 -15.90
CA PRO A 138 6.74 -5.65 -17.01
C PRO A 138 6.44 -4.16 -17.21
N MET A 139 5.29 -3.68 -16.72
CA MET A 139 4.91 -2.26 -16.80
C MET A 139 5.59 -1.42 -15.72
N ALA A 140 6.02 -2.04 -14.62
CA ALA A 140 6.84 -1.37 -13.59
C ALA A 140 8.25 -1.02 -14.10
N ALA A 141 8.73 -1.67 -15.18
CA ALA A 141 10.00 -1.31 -15.83
C ALA A 141 9.88 -0.09 -16.76
N ILE A 142 8.65 0.28 -17.18
CA ILE A 142 8.37 1.42 -18.07
C ILE A 142 8.10 2.69 -17.26
N ASN A 143 7.55 2.56 -16.05
CA ASN A 143 7.56 3.63 -15.06
C ASN A 143 8.95 3.71 -14.45
N ASN A 144 9.71 4.76 -14.77
CA ASN A 144 11.08 5.09 -14.34
C ASN A 144 11.33 4.99 -12.81
N THR A 145 11.21 3.80 -12.25
CA THR A 145 11.49 3.49 -10.84
C THR A 145 12.89 2.91 -10.82
N HIS A 146 13.86 3.76 -11.18
CA HIS A 146 15.23 3.46 -10.81
C HIS A 146 15.29 3.40 -9.28
N PRO A 147 16.04 2.46 -8.69
CA PRO A 147 16.41 2.54 -7.29
C PRO A 147 17.28 3.78 -7.10
N THR A 148 16.64 4.93 -6.94
CA THR A 148 17.31 6.18 -6.65
C THR A 148 17.72 6.11 -5.19
N GLU A 149 19.02 6.02 -4.95
CA GLU A 149 19.61 6.11 -3.62
C GLU A 149 19.19 7.44 -3.00
N VAL A 150 18.23 7.41 -2.06
CA VAL A 150 17.78 8.60 -1.35
C VAL A 150 18.61 8.72 -0.10
N GLU A 151 19.62 9.59 -0.18
CA GLU A 151 20.31 10.09 1.00
C GLU A 151 19.87 11.53 1.21
N THR A 152 18.83 11.73 2.03
CA THR A 152 18.37 13.09 2.36
C THR A 152 18.61 13.40 3.82
N THR A 153 19.32 14.51 4.03
CA THR A 153 19.48 15.14 5.33
C THR A 153 18.18 15.87 5.70
N LEU A 154 17.59 15.47 6.82
CA LEU A 154 16.47 16.19 7.41
C LEU A 154 17.09 17.36 8.19
N SER A 155 17.36 18.47 7.51
CA SER A 155 17.93 19.68 8.10
C SER A 155 16.97 20.86 7.97
N GLY A 156 16.68 21.54 9.08
CA GLY A 156 15.99 22.84 9.17
C GLY A 156 14.78 23.03 8.25
N GLY A 157 13.57 22.76 8.74
CA GLY A 157 12.32 22.99 7.99
C GLY A 157 12.00 21.93 6.93
N VAL A 158 12.82 20.87 6.82
CA VAL A 158 12.50 19.68 6.01
C VAL A 158 11.65 18.73 6.83
N GLY A 159 10.52 18.31 6.27
CA GLY A 159 9.70 17.24 6.81
C GLY A 159 9.73 16.01 5.90
N ALA A 160 9.71 14.83 6.49
CA ALA A 160 9.50 13.56 5.81
C ALA A 160 8.17 12.94 6.25
N MET A 161 7.43 12.39 5.29
CA MET A 161 6.25 11.57 5.51
C MET A 161 6.54 10.17 4.96
N VAL A 162 6.55 9.17 5.84
CA VAL A 162 6.86 7.78 5.50
C VAL A 162 5.67 6.90 5.81
N GLU A 163 5.28 6.06 4.85
CA GLU A 163 4.25 5.05 5.04
C GLU A 163 4.80 3.65 4.90
N ALA A 164 4.49 2.78 5.86
CA ALA A 164 4.98 1.40 5.90
C ALA A 164 3.97 0.44 6.53
N GLU A 165 4.19 -0.86 6.38
CA GLU A 165 3.44 -1.88 7.13
C GLU A 165 3.91 -1.89 8.60
N SER A 166 2.97 -1.94 9.54
CA SER A 166 3.27 -2.07 10.96
C SER A 166 4.02 -3.37 11.24
N PRO A 167 5.14 -3.34 11.98
CA PRO A 167 5.81 -4.55 12.44
C PRO A 167 5.02 -5.26 13.55
N LEU A 168 4.05 -4.60 14.19
CA LEU A 168 3.30 -5.14 15.32
C LEU A 168 2.12 -6.01 14.88
N SER A 169 1.49 -5.67 13.76
CA SER A 169 0.39 -6.44 13.18
C SER A 169 0.42 -6.34 11.67
N SER A 170 0.35 -7.49 11.00
CA SER A 170 0.27 -7.53 9.53
C SER A 170 -1.02 -6.87 9.03
N GLY A 171 -0.92 -6.19 7.89
CA GLY A 171 -2.04 -5.46 7.28
C GLY A 171 -2.44 -4.17 7.98
N LYS A 172 -1.72 -3.76 9.03
CA LYS A 172 -1.85 -2.43 9.65
C LYS A 172 -0.78 -1.51 9.11
N THR A 173 -1.09 -0.22 9.04
CA THR A 173 -0.20 0.79 8.45
C THR A 173 0.38 1.68 9.54
N VAL A 174 1.66 2.01 9.41
CA VAL A 174 2.32 3.07 10.15
C VAL A 174 2.55 4.24 9.20
N LEU A 175 2.04 5.41 9.55
CA LEU A 175 2.38 6.68 8.93
C LEU A 175 3.26 7.46 9.90
N ALA A 176 4.54 7.63 9.57
CA ALA A 176 5.45 8.47 10.34
C ALA A 176 5.62 9.82 9.66
N LEU A 177 5.27 10.90 10.35
CA LEU A 177 5.66 12.25 9.97
C LEU A 177 6.83 12.67 10.86
N LEU A 178 7.95 12.94 10.21
CA LEU A 178 9.23 13.16 10.83
C LEU A 178 9.74 14.53 10.40
N SER A 179 10.32 15.28 11.33
CA SER A 179 11.04 16.52 10.97
C SER A 179 12.17 16.79 11.93
N ALA A 180 13.15 17.58 11.50
CA ALA A 180 14.23 18.04 12.37
C ALA A 180 13.69 18.92 13.51
N ASP A 181 12.61 19.65 13.24
CA ASP A 181 12.04 20.67 14.09
C ASP A 181 10.51 20.69 13.97
N GLY A 182 9.83 21.28 14.95
CA GLY A 182 8.36 21.35 14.94
C GLY A 182 7.81 22.08 13.71
N GLN A 183 8.54 23.07 13.18
CA GLN A 183 8.06 23.88 12.06
C GLN A 183 7.95 23.07 10.77
N GLY A 184 8.89 22.15 10.50
CA GLY A 184 8.78 21.26 9.34
C GLY A 184 7.61 20.28 9.44
N LEU A 185 7.21 19.90 10.67
CA LEU A 185 6.04 19.06 10.91
C LEU A 185 4.72 19.81 10.63
N ASP A 186 4.60 21.05 11.11
CA ASP A 186 3.48 21.93 10.81
C ASP A 186 3.37 22.17 9.29
N ASN A 187 4.48 22.45 8.62
CA ASN A 187 4.52 22.62 7.17
C ASN A 187 4.03 21.36 6.41
N LEU A 188 4.44 20.16 6.84
CA LEU A 188 3.96 18.90 6.24
C LEU A 188 2.44 18.77 6.31
N VAL A 189 1.85 19.04 7.48
CA VAL A 189 0.40 18.92 7.69
C VAL A 189 -0.36 19.98 6.89
N GLN A 190 0.16 21.22 6.84
CA GLN A 190 -0.42 22.28 6.01
C GLN A 190 -0.38 21.92 4.51
N ILE A 191 0.73 21.36 4.04
CA ILE A 191 0.86 20.89 2.65
C ILE A 191 -0.15 19.80 2.34
N LEU A 192 -0.37 18.86 3.27
CA LEU A 192 -1.35 17.77 3.13
C LEU A 192 -2.78 18.32 2.96
N GLY A 193 -3.13 19.36 3.71
CA GLY A 193 -4.43 20.04 3.63
C GLY A 193 -4.68 20.80 2.32
N GLN A 194 -3.62 21.12 1.57
CA GLN A 194 -3.74 21.86 0.31
C GLN A 194 -4.02 20.92 -0.88
N ARG A 195 -5.24 20.98 -1.43
CA ARG A 195 -5.62 20.18 -2.62
C ARG A 195 -4.66 20.27 -3.80
N LYS A 196 -4.01 21.42 -4.02
CA LYS A 196 -3.01 21.61 -5.09
C LYS A 196 -1.78 20.70 -4.93
N ASN A 197 -1.45 20.32 -3.70
CA ASN A 197 -0.26 19.54 -3.39
C ASN A 197 -0.56 18.03 -3.28
N GLN A 198 -1.82 17.65 -3.05
CA GLN A 198 -2.24 16.25 -2.97
C GLN A 198 -1.85 15.43 -4.21
N ALA A 199 -1.88 16.04 -5.40
CA ALA A 199 -1.46 15.36 -6.63
C ALA A 199 0.06 15.06 -6.69
N LYS A 200 0.87 15.78 -5.92
CA LYS A 200 2.32 15.59 -5.81
C LYS A 200 2.70 14.58 -4.73
N ILE A 201 1.80 14.31 -3.78
CA ILE A 201 2.00 13.34 -2.70
C ILE A 201 1.69 11.94 -3.24
N GLN A 202 2.75 11.18 -3.51
CA GLN A 202 2.66 9.83 -4.09
C GLN A 202 3.74 8.92 -3.50
N GLY A 203 3.61 7.62 -3.71
CA GLY A 203 4.64 6.66 -3.30
C GLY A 203 4.57 6.33 -1.82
N ASP A 204 5.69 6.05 -1.18
CA ASP A 204 5.77 5.61 0.22
C ASP A 204 6.61 6.55 1.10
N LEU A 205 7.38 7.45 0.48
CA LEU A 205 8.07 8.54 1.13
C LEU A 205 7.81 9.85 0.39
N VAL A 206 7.46 10.89 1.13
CA VAL A 206 7.47 12.27 0.65
C VAL A 206 8.38 13.11 1.51
N LEU A 207 9.25 13.88 0.86
CA LEU A 207 10.07 14.90 1.50
C LEU A 207 9.54 16.27 1.08
N ALA A 208 9.23 17.09 2.08
CA ALA A 208 8.78 18.46 1.93
C ALA A 208 9.88 19.42 2.39
N HIS A 209 10.28 20.33 1.51
CA HIS A 209 11.18 21.43 1.82
C HIS A 209 10.54 22.74 1.35
N GLY A 210 9.92 23.46 2.28
CA GLY A 210 9.08 24.60 1.93
C GLY A 210 7.93 24.16 1.01
N ASP A 211 7.85 24.72 -0.19
CA ASP A 211 6.84 24.39 -1.21
C ASP A 211 7.25 23.24 -2.17
N ASP A 212 8.50 22.78 -2.09
CA ASP A 212 9.01 21.71 -2.94
C ASP A 212 8.74 20.34 -2.32
N LEU A 213 8.12 19.47 -3.12
CA LEU A 213 7.73 18.12 -2.75
C LEU A 213 8.42 17.12 -3.65
N THR A 214 9.15 16.19 -3.04
CA THR A 214 9.75 15.06 -3.74
C THR A 214 9.17 13.76 -3.19
N SER A 215 8.67 12.92 -4.09
CA SER A 215 8.06 11.63 -3.76
C SER A 215 8.93 10.48 -4.24
N TYR A 216 8.96 9.42 -3.44
CA TYR A 216 9.71 8.21 -3.70
C TYR A 216 8.82 6.98 -3.50
N ARG A 217 9.17 5.90 -4.21
CA ARG A 217 8.52 4.59 -4.07
C ARG A 217 9.56 3.50 -3.94
N SER A 218 9.89 3.07 -2.72
CA SER A 218 10.98 2.09 -2.51
C SER A 218 10.67 0.93 -1.54
N SER A 219 9.60 1.02 -0.74
CA SER A 219 9.20 -0.01 0.21
C SER A 219 8.46 -1.17 -0.47
N PRO A 220 8.55 -2.39 0.10
CA PRO A 220 7.74 -3.52 -0.36
C PRO A 220 6.25 -3.19 -0.30
N VAL A 221 5.52 -3.57 -1.35
CA VAL A 221 4.07 -3.43 -1.35
C VAL A 221 3.41 -4.59 -0.60
N TYR A 222 2.46 -4.27 0.27
CA TYR A 222 1.58 -5.19 0.97
C TYR A 222 0.12 -4.92 0.60
N THR A 223 -0.76 -5.86 0.92
CA THR A 223 -2.17 -5.79 0.55
C THR A 223 -3.00 -5.62 1.80
N VAL A 224 -3.89 -4.62 1.80
CA VAL A 224 -4.80 -4.34 2.91
C VAL A 224 -6.23 -4.57 2.43
N GLY A 225 -7.06 -5.11 3.33
CA GLY A 225 -8.47 -5.37 3.10
C GLY A 225 -8.80 -6.85 2.98
N THR A 226 -10.02 -7.15 2.52
CA THR A 226 -10.55 -8.52 2.49
C THR A 226 -11.07 -8.85 1.11
N LEU A 227 -10.56 -9.93 0.54
CA LEU A 227 -11.04 -10.49 -0.72
C LEU A 227 -11.66 -11.87 -0.46
N PRO A 228 -12.88 -12.15 -0.95
CA PRO A 228 -13.44 -13.49 -0.85
C PRO A 228 -12.62 -14.45 -1.73
N MET A 229 -12.50 -15.70 -1.30
CA MET A 229 -11.64 -16.69 -1.95
C MET A 229 -11.94 -16.89 -3.45
N TRP A 230 -13.20 -16.70 -3.87
CA TRP A 230 -13.61 -16.79 -5.28
C TRP A 230 -13.06 -15.65 -6.16
N LEU A 231 -12.78 -14.46 -5.61
CA LEU A 231 -12.21 -13.32 -6.33
C LEU A 231 -10.67 -13.31 -6.35
N MET A 232 -10.02 -14.13 -5.52
CA MET A 232 -8.56 -14.22 -5.47
C MET A 232 -7.92 -14.57 -6.83
N PRO A 233 -8.42 -15.54 -7.62
CA PRO A 233 -7.83 -15.88 -8.91
C PRO A 233 -7.88 -14.70 -9.89
N ASP A 234 -9.01 -13.98 -9.91
CA ASP A 234 -9.20 -12.82 -10.79
C ASP A 234 -8.22 -11.70 -10.41
N TRP A 235 -8.15 -11.35 -9.14
CA TRP A 235 -7.21 -10.34 -8.64
C TRP A 235 -5.74 -10.70 -8.88
N TYR A 236 -5.37 -11.97 -8.68
CA TYR A 236 -4.01 -12.45 -8.90
C TYR A 236 -3.62 -12.45 -10.40
N MET A 237 -4.59 -12.61 -11.31
CA MET A 237 -4.37 -12.53 -12.75
C MET A 237 -4.43 -11.10 -13.31
N HIS A 238 -5.22 -10.20 -12.70
CA HIS A 238 -5.58 -8.90 -13.27
C HIS A 238 -4.37 -8.01 -13.62
N ASN A 239 -3.29 -8.08 -12.83
CA ASN A 239 -2.08 -7.27 -13.04
C ASN A 239 -0.93 -8.00 -13.76
N HIS A 240 -1.14 -9.23 -14.22
CA HIS A 240 -0.05 -10.06 -14.74
C HIS A 240 -0.45 -10.77 -16.04
N PRO A 241 -0.48 -10.06 -17.19
CA PRO A 241 -0.90 -10.62 -18.48
C PRO A 241 -0.11 -11.87 -18.88
N VAL A 242 1.17 -11.97 -18.48
CA VAL A 242 2.01 -13.15 -18.72
C VAL A 242 1.45 -14.40 -18.05
N ARG A 243 0.91 -14.29 -16.82
CA ARG A 243 0.34 -15.44 -16.10
C ARG A 243 -0.94 -15.93 -16.77
N VAL A 244 -1.78 -14.99 -17.21
CA VAL A 244 -2.99 -15.29 -18.00
C VAL A 244 -2.61 -16.04 -19.28
N ILE A 245 -1.58 -15.58 -19.99
CA ILE A 245 -1.10 -16.23 -21.22
C ILE A 245 -0.59 -17.64 -20.94
N VAL A 246 0.22 -17.84 -19.89
CA VAL A 246 0.76 -19.17 -19.54
C VAL A 246 -0.36 -20.15 -19.19
N VAL A 247 -1.32 -19.72 -18.36
CA VAL A 247 -2.48 -20.55 -17.98
C VAL A 247 -3.34 -20.85 -19.20
N GLY A 248 -3.57 -19.86 -20.07
CA GLY A 248 -4.31 -20.02 -21.32
C GLY A 248 -3.63 -21.01 -22.28
N LEU A 249 -2.30 -20.93 -22.43
CA LEU A 249 -1.51 -21.88 -23.22
C LEU A 249 -1.61 -23.30 -22.66
N PHE A 250 -1.52 -23.45 -21.33
CA PHE A 250 -1.66 -24.74 -20.67
C PHE A 250 -3.08 -25.33 -20.87
N GLY A 251 -4.11 -24.49 -20.79
CA GLY A 251 -5.49 -24.87 -21.08
C GLY A 251 -5.67 -25.34 -22.52
N CYS A 252 -5.10 -24.60 -23.49
CA CYS A 252 -5.14 -24.97 -24.91
C CYS A 252 -4.42 -26.31 -25.15
N LEU A 253 -3.25 -26.51 -24.56
CA LEU A 253 -2.49 -27.76 -24.64
C LEU A 253 -3.28 -28.96 -24.08
N LEU A 254 -3.95 -28.78 -22.94
CA LEU A 254 -4.81 -29.80 -22.35
C LEU A 254 -6.00 -30.16 -23.25
N ILE A 255 -6.67 -29.16 -23.83
CA ILE A 255 -7.79 -29.39 -24.75
C ILE A 255 -7.32 -30.18 -25.97
N VAL A 256 -6.19 -29.79 -26.57
CA VAL A 256 -5.59 -30.51 -27.70
C VAL A 256 -5.23 -31.94 -27.31
N ALA A 257 -4.61 -32.16 -26.15
CA ALA A 257 -4.24 -33.50 -25.68
C ALA A 257 -5.47 -34.40 -25.46
N VAL A 258 -6.57 -33.85 -24.91
CA VAL A 258 -7.83 -34.57 -24.72
C VAL A 258 -8.47 -34.92 -26.07
N LEU A 259 -8.52 -33.98 -27.01
CA LEU A 259 -9.06 -34.19 -28.36
C LEU A 259 -8.25 -35.24 -29.14
N VAL A 260 -6.92 -35.16 -29.09
CA VAL A 260 -6.04 -36.16 -29.74
C VAL A 260 -6.24 -37.54 -29.12
N ARG A 261 -6.35 -37.66 -27.79
CA ARG A 261 -6.65 -38.94 -27.14
C ARG A 261 -8.02 -39.48 -27.52
N ALA A 262 -9.04 -38.62 -27.61
CA ALA A 262 -10.39 -39.02 -28.02
C ALA A 262 -10.40 -39.53 -29.48
N LEU A 263 -9.74 -38.82 -30.38
CA LEU A 263 -9.60 -39.21 -31.79
C LEU A 263 -8.82 -40.51 -31.96
N LEU A 264 -7.70 -40.68 -31.25
CA LEU A 264 -6.91 -41.92 -31.28
C LEU A 264 -7.70 -43.12 -30.73
N ARG A 265 -8.49 -42.94 -29.65
CA ARG A 265 -9.39 -43.98 -29.15
C ARG A 265 -10.44 -44.36 -30.19
N HIS A 266 -11.08 -43.40 -30.84
CA HIS A 266 -12.04 -43.67 -31.92
C HIS A 266 -11.40 -44.36 -33.13
N ALA A 267 -10.19 -43.96 -33.52
CA ALA A 267 -9.46 -44.59 -34.62
C ALA A 267 -9.08 -46.04 -34.33
N LEU A 268 -8.70 -46.35 -33.08
CA LEU A 268 -8.39 -47.71 -32.62
C LEU A 268 -9.64 -48.61 -32.60
N PHE A 269 -10.80 -48.08 -32.18
CA PHE A 269 -12.06 -48.81 -32.22
C PHE A 269 -12.47 -49.17 -33.66
N ARG A 270 -12.34 -48.24 -34.62
CA ARG A 270 -12.61 -48.53 -36.05
C ARG A 270 -11.64 -49.56 -36.64
N ARG A 271 -10.36 -49.52 -36.26
CA ARG A 271 -9.38 -50.52 -36.73
C ARG A 271 -9.70 -51.93 -36.25
N ARG A 272 -10.22 -52.08 -35.02
CA ARG A 272 -10.66 -53.38 -34.49
C ARG A 272 -11.89 -53.92 -35.23
N GLN A 273 -12.88 -53.07 -35.52
CA GLN A 273 -14.05 -53.45 -36.30
C GLN A 273 -13.69 -53.92 -37.72
N LEU A 274 -12.77 -53.21 -38.40
CA LEU A 274 -12.29 -53.60 -39.73
C LEU A 274 -11.45 -54.89 -39.72
N GLN A 275 -10.78 -55.22 -38.61
CA GLN A 275 -10.06 -56.49 -38.45
C GLN A 275 -11.01 -57.66 -38.17
N GLU A 276 -12.08 -57.44 -37.40
CA GLU A 276 -13.13 -58.45 -37.18
C GLU A 276 -13.93 -58.74 -38.46
N GLU A 277 -14.21 -57.72 -39.29
CA GLU A 277 -14.83 -57.93 -40.61
C GLU A 277 -13.92 -58.70 -41.57
N ARG A 278 -12.60 -58.45 -41.54
CA ARG A 278 -11.62 -59.23 -42.34
C ARG A 278 -11.44 -60.66 -41.87
N GLN A 279 -11.63 -60.97 -40.58
CA GLN A 279 -11.54 -62.33 -40.06
C GLN A 279 -12.81 -63.15 -40.30
N LYS A 280 -13.93 -62.51 -40.63
CA LYS A 280 -15.21 -63.16 -40.94
C LYS A 280 -15.47 -63.37 -42.44
N SER A 281 -14.63 -62.82 -43.31
CA SER A 281 -14.64 -63.08 -44.76
C SER A 281 -13.58 -64.09 -45.16
#